data_AF-X1SB49-F1
#
_entry.id   AF-X1SB49-F1
#
_cell.length_a   1.000
_cell.length_b   1.000
_cell.length_c   1.000
_cell.angle_alpha   90.00
_cell.angle_beta   90.00
_cell.angle_gamma   90.00
#
_symmetry.space_group_name_H-M   'P 1'
#
loop_
_entity.id
_entity.type
_entity.pdbx_description
1 polymer ?
#
loop_
_entity_poly.entity_id
_entity_poly.type
_entity_poly.pdbx_seq_one_letter_code
_entity_poly.pdbx_strand_id
1 'polypeptide(L)'
;MFFRSIAEDMRGATTTAPQTAITAPPEQNPTPTITEPGTIPKKEAVATACLPCSRDHFLTASSSLSEGIRFAREKSVRDHEVMRRIRIALQELDIMERIDLAPEETAKLKGAEKELAGWTLKQSRDLRHVITAIKDVETMEQAAAKASQVTEEFMDRLWGIPEEECETCGEIRESIKEFIERRKREKAGV
;
A
#
# COMPACT_ATOMS: atom_id res chain seq x y z
N MET A 1 9.90 -20.25 62.50
CA MET A 1 10.51 -19.05 61.88
C MET A 1 9.72 -18.80 60.59
N PHE A 2 8.70 -17.93 60.55
CA PHE A 2 8.76 -16.47 60.28
C PHE A 2 9.53 -16.19 58.96
N PHE A 3 9.00 -15.62 57.86
CA PHE A 3 8.16 -14.41 57.63
C PHE A 3 7.46 -14.54 56.24
N ARG A 4 6.16 -14.23 56.08
CA ARG A 4 5.51 -12.96 55.62
C ARG A 4 5.72 -12.52 54.15
N SER A 5 4.56 -12.34 53.50
CA SER A 5 4.23 -11.62 52.26
C SER A 5 4.97 -10.29 52.09
N ILE A 6 5.47 -10.02 50.88
CA ILE A 6 5.97 -8.72 50.44
C ILE A 6 4.96 -8.14 49.44
N ALA A 7 3.94 -7.51 50.01
CA ALA A 7 3.19 -6.46 49.33
C ALA A 7 3.60 -5.19 50.06
N GLU A 8 4.45 -4.37 49.44
CA GLU A 8 4.74 -2.96 49.77
C GLU A 8 6.06 -2.58 49.09
N ASP A 9 6.00 -1.86 47.96
CA ASP A 9 7.00 -0.85 47.58
C ASP A 9 6.51 -0.09 46.33
N MET A 10 5.45 0.70 46.50
CA MET A 10 5.10 1.79 45.58
C MET A 10 4.73 3.02 46.40
N ARG A 11 5.75 3.73 46.88
CA ARG A 11 5.61 5.10 47.40
C ARG A 11 6.76 5.96 46.91
N GLY A 12 6.40 7.00 46.15
CA GLY A 12 7.10 8.28 46.18
C GLY A 12 7.99 8.60 44.98
N ALA A 13 7.48 9.40 44.05
CA ALA A 13 8.20 10.54 43.48
C ALA A 13 7.25 11.37 42.61
N THR A 14 6.51 12.29 43.22
CA THR A 14 5.91 13.44 42.56
C THR A 14 7.00 14.48 42.33
N THR A 15 7.35 14.77 41.08
CA THR A 15 8.24 15.87 40.70
C THR A 15 7.41 17.10 40.31
N THR A 16 7.43 18.08 41.18
CA THR A 16 6.92 19.44 40.97
C THR A 16 7.94 20.25 40.16
N ALA A 17 7.53 20.84 39.03
CA ALA A 17 8.36 21.77 38.26
C ALA A 17 8.20 23.21 38.81
N PRO A 18 9.29 24.00 38.91
CA PRO A 18 9.22 25.37 39.43
C PRO A 18 8.76 26.38 38.36
N GLN A 19 7.89 27.29 38.79
CA GLN A 19 7.45 28.47 38.05
C GLN A 19 8.49 29.59 38.21
N THR A 20 8.82 30.27 37.12
CA THR A 20 9.53 31.56 37.17
C THR A 20 8.72 32.59 36.39
N ALA A 21 8.31 33.65 37.09
CA ALA A 21 7.68 34.84 36.53
C ALA A 21 8.75 35.87 36.14
N ILE A 22 8.57 36.55 35.00
CA ILE A 22 9.34 37.75 34.60
C ILE A 22 8.35 38.78 34.03
N THR A 23 8.46 40.04 34.47
CA THR A 23 7.62 41.21 34.11
C THR A 23 8.33 42.19 33.13
N ALA A 24 7.64 42.47 31.99
CA ALA A 24 7.46 43.67 31.07
C ALA A 24 8.46 44.87 30.98
N PRO A 25 8.42 45.84 29.98
CA PRO A 25 7.50 46.16 28.85
C PRO A 25 8.21 46.66 27.51
N PRO A 26 7.65 47.55 26.63
CA PRO A 26 7.19 47.29 25.24
C PRO A 26 8.06 47.88 24.10
N GLU A 27 7.94 47.38 22.86
CA GLU A 27 8.28 48.19 21.67
C GLU A 27 7.49 47.73 20.43
N GLN A 28 6.67 48.63 19.90
CA GLN A 28 5.92 48.48 18.66
C GLN A 28 6.85 48.84 17.49
N ASN A 29 6.92 47.98 16.47
CA ASN A 29 7.38 48.37 15.14
C ASN A 29 6.38 47.87 14.09
N PRO A 30 6.08 48.67 13.05
CA PRO A 30 4.91 48.48 12.21
C PRO A 30 5.04 47.28 11.27
N THR A 31 3.94 46.54 11.17
CA THR A 31 3.70 45.45 10.23
C THR A 31 3.97 45.88 8.78
N PRO A 32 4.78 45.15 8.00
CA PRO A 32 4.75 45.28 6.55
C PRO A 32 3.47 44.62 6.04
N THR A 33 2.59 45.42 5.41
CA THR A 33 1.45 44.90 4.65
C THR A 33 1.96 43.98 3.54
N ILE A 34 1.85 42.68 3.76
CA ILE A 34 2.00 41.69 2.69
C ILE A 34 0.71 41.76 1.87
N THR A 35 0.81 42.34 0.67
CA THR A 35 -0.23 42.23 -0.35
C THR A 35 -0.43 40.74 -0.64
N GLU A 36 -1.65 40.24 -0.43
CA GLU A 36 -2.01 38.85 -0.73
C GLU A 36 -1.65 38.52 -2.20
N PRO A 37 -0.78 37.52 -2.46
CA PRO A 37 -0.73 36.93 -3.77
C PRO A 37 -2.05 36.19 -3.98
N GLY A 38 -2.79 36.61 -5.02
CA GLY A 38 -4.08 36.06 -5.39
C GLY A 38 -4.11 34.54 -5.23
N THR A 39 -5.05 34.07 -4.43
CA THR A 39 -5.30 32.66 -4.20
C THR A 39 -5.73 32.05 -5.52
N ILE A 40 -4.77 31.51 -6.28
CA ILE A 40 -5.08 30.50 -7.29
C ILE A 40 -5.72 29.38 -6.48
N PRO A 41 -7.00 29.00 -6.71
CA PRO A 41 -7.57 27.87 -6.01
C PRO A 41 -6.71 26.65 -6.37
N LYS A 42 -5.89 26.20 -5.42
CA LYS A 42 -5.28 24.89 -5.48
C LYS A 42 -6.47 23.94 -5.53
N LYS A 43 -6.74 23.35 -6.70
CA LYS A 43 -7.58 22.16 -6.77
C LYS A 43 -6.94 21.19 -5.79
N GLU A 44 -7.55 21.01 -4.62
CA GLU A 44 -7.11 19.99 -3.69
C GLU A 44 -7.16 18.69 -4.49
N ALA A 45 -5.99 18.08 -4.71
CA ALA A 45 -5.90 16.79 -5.35
C ALA A 45 -6.65 15.84 -4.42
N VAL A 46 -7.91 15.55 -4.78
CA VAL A 46 -8.71 14.58 -4.07
C VAL A 46 -7.94 13.29 -4.26
N ALA A 47 -7.33 12.76 -3.19
CA ALA A 47 -6.80 11.40 -3.22
C ALA A 47 -7.91 10.51 -3.80
N THR A 48 -7.56 9.66 -4.74
CA THR A 48 -8.46 8.68 -5.35
C THR A 48 -7.78 7.33 -5.27
N ALA A 49 -8.56 6.26 -5.47
CA ALA A 49 -8.05 4.91 -5.36
C ALA A 49 -6.88 4.65 -6.33
N CYS A 50 -5.80 4.03 -5.84
CA CYS A 50 -4.58 3.82 -6.62
C CYS A 50 -4.61 2.48 -7.36
N LEU A 51 -5.22 2.46 -8.55
CA LEU A 51 -5.18 1.29 -9.45
C LEU A 51 -3.74 0.86 -9.80
N PRO A 52 -2.79 1.77 -10.03
CA PRO A 52 -1.42 1.35 -10.28
C PRO A 52 -0.72 0.71 -9.08
N CYS A 53 -1.02 1.15 -7.86
CA CYS A 53 -0.52 0.50 -6.66
C CYS A 53 -1.10 -0.92 -6.55
N SER A 54 -2.36 -1.10 -6.93
CA SER A 54 -3.01 -2.41 -6.97
C SER A 54 -2.28 -3.41 -7.89
N ARG A 55 -1.73 -2.94 -9.03
CA ARG A 55 -0.84 -3.74 -9.88
C ARG A 55 0.34 -4.29 -9.09
N ASP A 56 1.04 -3.41 -8.38
CA ASP A 56 2.30 -3.71 -7.72
C ASP A 56 2.09 -4.63 -6.51
N HIS A 57 0.96 -4.47 -5.81
CA HIS A 57 0.52 -5.42 -4.77
C HIS A 57 0.25 -6.81 -5.33
N PHE A 58 -0.48 -6.94 -6.44
CA PHE A 58 -0.71 -8.24 -7.08
C PHE A 58 0.57 -8.89 -7.60
N LEU A 59 1.47 -8.11 -8.22
CA LEU A 59 2.78 -8.58 -8.66
C LEU A 59 3.61 -9.11 -7.48
N THR A 60 3.61 -8.38 -6.36
CA THR A 60 4.38 -8.74 -5.17
C THR A 60 3.80 -9.98 -4.49
N ALA A 61 2.46 -10.08 -4.40
CA ALA A 61 1.79 -11.27 -3.88
C ALA A 61 2.09 -12.51 -4.73
N SER A 62 1.93 -12.42 -6.06
CA SER A 62 2.21 -13.50 -7.00
C SER A 62 3.69 -13.95 -6.94
N SER A 63 4.61 -12.99 -6.96
CA SER A 63 6.05 -13.27 -6.89
C SER A 63 6.46 -13.90 -5.56
N SER A 64 5.87 -13.45 -4.45
CA SER A 64 6.14 -14.00 -3.13
C SER A 64 5.69 -15.46 -3.02
N LEU A 65 4.48 -15.79 -3.48
CA LEU A 65 3.99 -17.17 -3.50
C LEU A 65 4.84 -18.05 -4.41
N SER A 66 5.22 -17.55 -5.59
CA SER A 66 6.08 -18.27 -6.54
C SER A 66 7.45 -18.61 -5.92
N GLU A 67 8.08 -17.65 -5.25
CA GLU A 67 9.33 -17.89 -4.54
C GLU A 67 9.15 -18.85 -3.36
N GLY A 68 8.01 -18.78 -2.67
CA GLY A 68 7.68 -19.70 -1.59
C GLY A 68 7.59 -21.16 -2.05
N ILE A 69 7.10 -21.43 -3.27
CA ILE A 69 7.05 -22.80 -3.83
C ILE A 69 8.44 -23.40 -3.94
N ARG A 70 9.45 -22.61 -4.33
CA ARG A 70 10.85 -23.07 -4.44
C ARG A 70 11.34 -23.66 -3.12
N PHE A 71 11.06 -22.99 -2.00
CA PHE A 71 11.41 -23.49 -0.68
C PHE A 71 10.51 -24.64 -0.22
N ALA A 72 9.22 -24.61 -0.55
CA ALA A 72 8.26 -25.62 -0.13
C ALA A 72 8.56 -26.99 -0.72
N ARG A 73 9.04 -27.04 -1.99
CA ARG A 73 9.41 -28.29 -2.68
C ARG A 73 10.61 -28.99 -2.06
N GLU A 74 11.58 -28.24 -1.54
CA GLU A 74 12.79 -28.78 -0.92
C GLU A 74 12.60 -29.14 0.55
N LYS A 75 11.68 -28.44 1.22
CA LYS A 75 11.51 -28.52 2.68
C LYS A 75 10.08 -28.89 3.04
N SER A 76 9.25 -27.89 3.30
CA SER A 76 7.87 -28.04 3.74
C SER A 76 7.17 -26.69 3.63
N VAL A 77 5.85 -26.70 3.43
CA VAL A 77 5.03 -25.48 3.52
C VAL A 77 5.05 -24.82 4.89
N ARG A 78 5.48 -25.54 5.93
CA ARG A 78 5.66 -25.01 7.29
C ARG A 78 7.05 -24.42 7.55
N ASP A 79 7.96 -24.47 6.57
CA ASP A 79 9.27 -23.83 6.70
C ASP A 79 9.11 -22.33 6.95
N HIS A 80 10.01 -21.76 7.77
CA HIS A 80 9.93 -20.36 8.15
C HIS A 80 9.93 -19.42 6.94
N GLU A 81 10.74 -19.70 5.91
CA GLU A 81 10.78 -18.86 4.72
C GLU A 81 9.50 -19.00 3.90
N VAL A 82 8.93 -20.20 3.79
CA VAL A 82 7.62 -20.39 3.13
C VAL A 82 6.52 -19.60 3.84
N MET A 83 6.45 -19.71 5.17
CA MET A 83 5.47 -18.96 5.98
C MET A 83 5.68 -17.45 5.89
N ARG A 84 6.93 -16.99 5.77
CA ARG A 84 7.25 -15.58 5.52
C ARG A 84 6.71 -15.12 4.16
N ARG A 85 6.88 -15.92 3.10
CA ARG A 85 6.36 -15.60 1.76
C ARG A 85 4.84 -15.55 1.70
N ILE A 86 4.17 -16.50 2.34
CA ILE A 86 2.70 -16.49 2.49
C ILE A 86 2.24 -15.22 3.21
N ARG A 87 2.94 -14.83 4.29
CA ARG A 87 2.62 -13.62 5.05
C ARG A 87 2.77 -12.35 4.22
N ILE A 88 3.86 -12.23 3.46
CA ILE A 88 4.05 -11.08 2.55
C ILE A 88 2.88 -10.99 1.58
N ALA A 89 2.53 -12.09 0.91
CA ALA A 89 1.41 -12.09 -0.04
C ALA A 89 0.09 -11.64 0.61
N LEU A 90 -0.21 -12.10 1.84
CA LEU A 90 -1.40 -11.66 2.57
C LEU A 90 -1.35 -10.18 2.98
N GLN A 91 -0.17 -9.67 3.36
CA GLN A 91 0.01 -8.27 3.74
C GLN A 91 -0.18 -7.33 2.56
N GLU A 92 0.35 -7.67 1.38
CA GLU A 92 0.17 -6.85 0.17
C GLU A 92 -1.31 -6.73 -0.20
N LEU A 93 -2.07 -7.83 -0.13
CA LEU A 93 -3.52 -7.79 -0.37
C LEU A 93 -4.27 -6.98 0.68
N ASP A 94 -3.83 -7.01 1.94
CA ASP A 94 -4.45 -6.24 3.03
C ASP A 94 -4.18 -4.73 2.90
N ILE A 95 -2.94 -4.35 2.56
CA ILE A 95 -2.54 -2.97 2.29
C ILE A 95 -3.36 -2.41 1.13
N MET A 96 -3.40 -3.14 0.00
CA MET A 96 -4.14 -2.74 -1.19
C MET A 96 -5.61 -2.46 -0.88
N GLU A 97 -6.27 -3.33 -0.11
CA GLU A 97 -7.70 -3.16 0.20
C GLU A 97 -7.99 -2.03 1.18
N ARG A 98 -7.08 -1.76 2.12
CA ARG A 98 -7.30 -0.82 3.24
C ARG A 98 -6.77 0.57 2.97
N ILE A 99 -5.80 0.70 2.07
CA ILE A 99 -5.12 1.95 1.77
C ILE A 99 -5.47 2.37 0.36
N ASP A 100 -5.04 1.59 -0.65
CA ASP A 100 -5.14 2.00 -2.04
C ASP A 100 -6.56 1.93 -2.60
N LEU A 101 -7.35 0.97 -2.13
CA LEU A 101 -8.75 0.74 -2.54
C LEU A 101 -9.72 0.92 -1.37
N ALA A 102 -9.37 1.79 -0.42
CA ALA A 102 -10.25 2.11 0.70
C ALA A 102 -11.65 2.55 0.19
N PRO A 103 -12.72 2.27 0.94
CA PRO A 103 -14.09 2.61 0.53
C PRO A 103 -14.26 4.10 0.17
N GLU A 104 -13.61 4.99 0.92
CA GLU A 104 -13.65 6.43 0.72
C GLU A 104 -12.99 6.84 -0.61
N GLU A 105 -11.97 6.09 -1.03
CA GLU A 105 -11.20 6.34 -2.25
C GLU A 105 -11.90 5.77 -3.49
N THR A 106 -12.42 4.55 -3.38
CA THR A 106 -13.17 3.89 -4.47
C THR A 106 -14.54 4.53 -4.72
N ALA A 107 -15.14 5.17 -3.72
CA ALA A 107 -16.39 5.93 -3.88
C ALA A 107 -16.25 7.10 -4.87
N LYS A 108 -15.05 7.66 -5.00
CA LYS A 108 -14.73 8.82 -5.85
C LYS A 108 -14.54 8.43 -7.32
N LEU A 109 -14.18 7.17 -7.59
CA LEU A 109 -13.97 6.65 -8.95
C LEU A 109 -15.27 6.63 -9.75
N LYS A 110 -15.14 6.67 -11.07
CA LYS A 110 -16.23 6.60 -12.06
C LYS A 110 -15.83 5.70 -13.22
N GLY A 111 -16.81 5.35 -14.07
CA GLY A 111 -16.57 4.61 -15.31
C GLY A 111 -15.78 3.31 -15.12
N ALA A 112 -14.91 3.01 -16.08
CA ALA A 112 -14.12 1.79 -16.09
C ALA A 112 -13.13 1.67 -14.91
N GLU A 113 -12.62 2.78 -14.37
CA GLU A 113 -11.75 2.74 -13.16
C GLU A 113 -12.51 2.19 -11.94
N LYS A 114 -13.77 2.59 -11.76
CA LYS A 114 -14.61 2.10 -10.65
C LYS A 114 -14.93 0.62 -10.83
N GLU A 115 -15.20 0.19 -12.05
CA GLU A 115 -15.44 -1.22 -12.36
C GLU A 115 -14.20 -2.08 -12.09
N LEU A 116 -13.02 -1.60 -12.50
CA LEU A 116 -11.76 -2.27 -12.22
C LEU A 116 -11.48 -2.33 -10.72
N ALA A 117 -11.64 -1.24 -9.98
CA ALA A 117 -11.47 -1.25 -8.52
C ALA A 117 -12.41 -2.25 -7.83
N GLY A 118 -13.67 -2.32 -8.25
CA GLY A 118 -14.64 -3.30 -7.75
C GLY A 118 -14.23 -4.75 -8.05
N TRP A 119 -13.77 -5.01 -9.27
CA TRP A 119 -13.22 -6.31 -9.66
C TRP A 119 -11.98 -6.67 -8.83
N THR A 120 -11.05 -5.72 -8.64
CA THR A 120 -9.81 -5.90 -7.88
C THR A 120 -10.10 -6.27 -6.43
N LEU A 121 -11.00 -5.54 -5.76
CA LEU A 121 -11.41 -5.86 -4.39
C LEU A 121 -12.01 -7.27 -4.27
N LYS A 122 -12.77 -7.71 -5.28
CA LYS A 122 -13.30 -9.09 -5.31
C LYS A 122 -12.17 -10.11 -5.45
N GLN A 123 -11.28 -9.94 -6.43
CA GLN A 123 -10.18 -10.88 -6.63
C GLN A 123 -9.21 -10.93 -5.46
N SER A 124 -8.95 -9.79 -4.80
CA SER A 124 -8.11 -9.73 -3.60
C SER A 124 -8.68 -10.58 -2.46
N ARG A 125 -10.01 -10.49 -2.20
CA ARG A 125 -10.69 -11.33 -1.22
C ARG A 125 -10.62 -12.82 -1.58
N ASP A 126 -10.93 -13.15 -2.83
CA ASP A 126 -10.86 -14.52 -3.34
C ASP A 126 -9.44 -15.09 -3.18
N LEU A 127 -8.41 -14.31 -3.53
CA LEU A 127 -7.01 -14.69 -3.36
C LEU A 127 -6.63 -14.91 -1.90
N ARG A 128 -7.04 -14.04 -0.98
CA ARG A 128 -6.78 -14.28 0.45
C ARG A 128 -7.38 -15.59 0.92
N HIS A 129 -8.60 -15.92 0.51
CA HIS A 129 -9.21 -17.21 0.85
C HIS A 129 -8.38 -18.38 0.34
N VAL A 130 -7.94 -18.33 -0.92
CA VAL A 130 -7.07 -19.36 -1.52
C VAL A 130 -5.74 -19.47 -0.77
N ILE A 131 -5.09 -18.35 -0.45
CA ILE A 131 -3.81 -18.32 0.27
C ILE A 131 -3.96 -18.87 1.69
N THR A 132 -5.04 -18.52 2.41
CA THR A 132 -5.29 -19.05 3.76
C THR A 132 -5.59 -20.55 3.78
N ALA A 133 -5.97 -21.13 2.64
CA ALA A 133 -6.25 -22.55 2.50
C ALA A 133 -5.00 -23.40 2.18
N ILE A 134 -3.83 -22.77 2.00
CA ILE A 134 -2.57 -23.48 1.73
C ILE A 134 -2.24 -24.42 2.89
N LYS A 135 -2.09 -25.71 2.56
CA LYS A 135 -1.79 -26.77 3.53
C LYS A 135 -0.69 -27.73 3.08
N ASP A 136 -0.38 -27.72 1.79
CA ASP A 136 0.60 -28.58 1.11
C ASP A 136 1.14 -27.86 -0.13
N VAL A 137 2.17 -28.44 -0.77
CA VAL A 137 2.84 -27.84 -1.93
C VAL A 137 1.86 -27.64 -3.09
N GLU A 138 0.94 -28.59 -3.30
CA GLU A 138 -0.05 -28.52 -4.38
C GLU A 138 -0.99 -27.32 -4.21
N THR A 139 -1.58 -27.14 -3.03
CA THR A 139 -2.44 -25.98 -2.75
C THR A 139 -1.68 -24.66 -2.80
N MET A 140 -0.37 -24.66 -2.49
CA MET A 140 0.49 -23.50 -2.67
C MET A 140 0.73 -23.17 -4.15
N GLU A 141 0.95 -24.18 -4.99
CA GLU A 141 1.08 -24.03 -6.45
C GLU A 141 -0.21 -23.48 -7.07
N GLN A 142 -1.37 -23.98 -6.64
CA GLN A 142 -2.67 -23.46 -7.04
C GLN A 142 -2.85 -22.00 -6.64
N ALA A 143 -2.43 -21.62 -5.43
CA ALA A 143 -2.49 -20.24 -4.97
C ALA A 143 -1.60 -19.30 -5.80
N ALA A 144 -0.36 -19.71 -6.10
CA ALA A 144 0.54 -18.92 -6.94
C ALA A 144 0.03 -18.80 -8.38
N ALA A 145 -0.50 -19.88 -8.96
CA ALA A 145 -1.08 -19.86 -10.29
C ALA A 145 -2.28 -18.91 -10.36
N LYS A 146 -3.17 -18.95 -9.35
CA LYS A 146 -4.31 -18.04 -9.27
C LYS A 146 -3.86 -16.59 -9.08
N ALA A 147 -2.82 -16.33 -8.28
CA ALA A 147 -2.25 -15.00 -8.11
C ALA A 147 -1.68 -14.46 -9.44
N SER A 148 -0.91 -15.27 -10.18
CA SER A 148 -0.40 -14.90 -11.51
C SER A 148 -1.53 -14.57 -12.48
N GLN A 149 -2.55 -15.43 -12.55
CA GLN A 149 -3.72 -15.22 -13.40
C GLN A 149 -4.44 -13.90 -13.07
N VAL A 150 -4.64 -13.61 -11.78
CA VAL A 150 -5.28 -12.35 -11.37
C VAL A 150 -4.42 -11.15 -11.74
N THR A 151 -3.10 -11.23 -11.59
CA THR A 151 -2.19 -10.16 -12.01
C THR A 151 -2.28 -9.90 -13.52
N GLU A 152 -2.28 -10.95 -14.33
CA GLU A 152 -2.40 -10.85 -15.79
C GLU A 152 -3.76 -10.25 -16.20
N GLU A 153 -4.86 -10.76 -15.65
CA GLU A 153 -6.20 -10.23 -15.95
C GLU A 153 -6.36 -8.77 -15.47
N PHE A 154 -5.75 -8.41 -14.33
CA PHE A 154 -5.73 -7.03 -13.86
C PHE A 154 -5.03 -6.11 -14.86
N MET A 155 -3.86 -6.53 -15.36
CA MET A 155 -3.08 -5.76 -16.33
C MET A 155 -3.83 -5.58 -17.65
N ASP A 156 -4.45 -6.65 -18.16
CA ASP A 156 -5.26 -6.59 -19.37
C ASP A 156 -6.44 -5.62 -19.21
N ARG A 157 -7.13 -5.67 -18.06
CA ARG A 157 -8.23 -4.75 -17.76
C ARG A 157 -7.74 -3.31 -17.63
N LEU A 158 -6.64 -3.07 -16.92
CA LEU A 158 -6.06 -1.74 -16.73
C LEU A 158 -5.67 -1.09 -18.07
N TRP A 159 -5.09 -1.87 -18.98
CA TRP A 159 -4.74 -1.42 -20.34
C TRP A 159 -5.94 -1.32 -21.27
N GLY A 160 -7.03 -2.03 -20.98
CA GLY A 160 -8.30 -1.90 -21.70
C GLY A 160 -9.07 -0.61 -21.38
N ILE A 161 -8.74 0.11 -20.30
CA ILE A 161 -9.42 1.37 -19.96
C ILE A 161 -9.08 2.46 -21.00
N PRO A 162 -10.06 3.13 -21.63
CA PRO A 162 -9.81 4.27 -22.50
C PRO A 162 -8.98 5.34 -21.78
N GLU A 163 -8.05 6.00 -22.48
CA GLU A 163 -7.17 7.01 -21.88
C GLU A 163 -7.97 8.20 -21.32
N GLU A 164 -9.11 8.48 -21.93
CA GLU A 164 -10.06 9.52 -21.54
C GLU A 164 -10.80 9.21 -20.22
N GLU A 165 -10.82 7.93 -19.81
CA GLU A 165 -11.52 7.44 -18.62
C GLU A 165 -10.59 7.13 -17.45
N CYS A 166 -9.27 7.08 -17.67
CA CYS A 166 -8.29 6.77 -16.62
C CYS A 166 -7.40 7.97 -16.30
N GLU A 167 -7.89 8.87 -15.44
CA GLU A 167 -7.12 10.03 -14.93
C GLU A 167 -5.81 9.57 -14.27
N THR A 168 -5.82 8.41 -13.59
CA THR A 168 -4.66 7.88 -12.87
C THR A 168 -3.68 7.11 -13.75
N CYS A 169 -4.09 6.68 -14.95
CA CYS A 169 -3.23 5.91 -15.85
C CYS A 169 -2.29 6.79 -16.68
N GLY A 170 -2.60 8.07 -16.87
CA GLY A 170 -1.86 8.95 -17.80
C GLY A 170 -0.36 8.99 -17.51
N GLU A 171 0.02 9.32 -16.27
CA GLU A 171 1.43 9.43 -15.87
C GLU A 171 2.20 8.10 -16.02
N ILE A 172 1.54 6.98 -15.75
CA ILE A 172 2.18 5.66 -15.79
C ILE A 172 2.27 5.13 -17.21
N ARG A 173 1.24 5.38 -18.04
CA ARG A 173 1.27 5.06 -19.47
C ARG A 173 2.38 5.84 -20.15
N GLU A 174 2.52 7.13 -19.86
CA GLU A 174 3.63 7.93 -20.39
C GLU A 174 4.99 7.43 -19.90
N SER A 175 5.16 7.16 -18.60
CA SER A 175 6.41 6.61 -18.07
C SER A 175 6.81 5.26 -18.71
N ILE A 176 5.83 4.39 -18.99
CA ILE A 176 6.07 3.11 -19.68
C ILE A 176 6.36 3.32 -21.17
N LYS A 177 5.64 4.21 -21.86
CA LYS A 177 5.93 4.59 -23.26
C LYS A 177 7.35 5.12 -23.37
N GLU A 178 7.76 6.03 -22.50
CA GLU A 178 9.12 6.57 -22.43
C GLU A 178 10.16 5.48 -22.19
N PHE A 179 9.89 4.55 -21.26
CA PHE A 179 10.77 3.41 -21.01
C PHE A 179 10.94 2.54 -22.27
N ILE A 180 9.85 2.20 -22.96
CA ILE A 180 9.87 1.40 -24.17
C ILE A 180 10.65 2.10 -25.28
N GLU A 181 10.40 3.39 -25.49
CA GLU A 181 11.09 4.19 -26.50
C GLU A 181 12.58 4.34 -26.20
N ARG A 182 12.95 4.55 -24.93
CA ARG A 182 14.35 4.52 -24.50
C ARG A 182 15.01 3.17 -24.80
N ARG A 183 14.35 2.06 -24.47
CA ARG A 183 14.85 0.70 -24.75
C ARG A 183 14.98 0.42 -26.24
N LYS A 184 14.10 0.97 -27.08
CA LYS A 184 14.21 0.90 -28.54
C LYS A 184 15.43 1.68 -29.05
N ARG A 185 15.68 2.89 -28.54
CA ARG A 185 16.85 3.71 -28.88
C ARG A 185 18.17 3.03 -28.49
N GLU A 186 18.24 2.53 -27.25
CA GLU A 186 19.39 1.74 -26.76
C GLU A 186 19.67 0.50 -27.63
N LYS A 187 18.62 -0.20 -28.08
CA LYS A 187 18.76 -1.35 -29.00
C LYS A 187 19.12 -0.93 -30.42
N ALA A 188 18.76 0.27 -30.85
CA ALA A 188 19.09 0.83 -32.16
C ALA A 188 20.50 1.45 -32.23
N GLY A 189 21.23 1.51 -31.11
CA GLY A 189 22.60 2.03 -31.07
C GLY A 189 22.70 3.55 -31.24
N VAL A 190 21.64 4.30 -30.87
CA VAL A 190 21.61 5.77 -30.79
C VAL A 190 21.48 6.19 -29.34
#